data_AF-A0AAV5VBU8-F1
#
_entry.id   AF-A0AAV5VBU8-F1
#
_cell.length_a   1.000
_cell.length_b   1.000
_cell.length_c   1.000
_cell.angle_alpha   90.00
_cell.angle_beta   90.00
_cell.angle_gamma   90.00
#
_symmetry.space_group_name_H-M   'P 1'
#
loop_
_entity.id
_entity.type
_entity.pdbx_description
1 polymer ?
#
loop_
_entity_poly.entity_id
_entity_poly.type
_entity_poly.pdbx_seq_one_letter_code
_entity_poly.pdbx_strand_id
1 'polypeptide(L)'
;LRSDDEQSISSSVSNLNRKRINRRCKFIPDCKRDDCAFTHPSRKCKDFPNCKFGGACLFLHDQCPNDGKCNDEKCTNEHQIARNIFKEWCVRGSYCKSENCPHLHPF
;
A
#
# COMPACT_ATOMS: atom_id res chain seq x y z
N LEU A 1 63.80 14.65 4.67
CA LEU A 1 63.15 14.75 6.00
C LEU A 1 61.77 15.34 5.77
N ARG A 2 60.69 14.65 6.19
CA ARG A 2 59.25 15.05 6.09
C ARG A 2 58.75 15.34 4.65
N SER A 3 57.73 14.70 4.09
CA SER A 3 56.44 14.16 4.58
C SER A 3 55.41 15.23 4.89
N ASP A 4 54.58 15.54 3.89
CA ASP A 4 53.31 16.24 4.01
C ASP A 4 52.26 15.49 3.15
N ASP A 5 51.58 14.54 3.78
CA ASP A 5 50.52 13.71 3.21
C ASP A 5 49.16 14.43 3.28
N GLU A 6 48.76 15.16 2.25
CA GLU A 6 47.39 15.71 2.12
C GLU A 6 46.42 14.66 1.54
N GLN A 7 46.13 13.63 2.33
CA GLN A 7 44.98 12.75 2.07
C GLN A 7 43.70 13.43 2.60
N SER A 8 42.96 14.09 1.71
CA SER A 8 41.70 14.79 2.04
C SER A 8 40.54 13.84 2.38
N ILE A 9 40.63 13.18 3.54
CA ILE A 9 39.56 12.34 4.11
C ILE A 9 38.48 13.25 4.70
N SER A 10 37.59 13.78 3.86
CA SER A 10 36.37 14.45 4.31
C SER A 10 35.34 13.41 4.79
N SER A 11 35.56 12.91 6.00
CA SER A 11 34.60 12.04 6.68
C SER A 11 33.34 12.83 7.05
N SER A 12 32.23 12.53 6.38
CA SER A 12 30.89 12.86 6.87
C SER A 12 29.90 11.77 6.49
N VAL A 13 30.08 10.63 7.15
CA VAL A 13 29.09 9.55 7.21
C VAL A 13 27.76 10.09 7.74
N SER A 14 26.80 10.27 6.84
CA SER A 14 25.39 10.07 7.15
C SER A 14 24.77 9.20 6.07
N ASN A 15 25.28 7.97 5.98
CA ASN A 15 24.58 6.83 5.41
C ASN A 15 23.37 6.49 6.30
N LEU A 16 22.41 7.41 6.31
CA LEU A 16 21.07 7.18 6.84
C LEU A 16 20.42 6.17 5.90
N ASN A 17 20.64 4.89 6.21
CA ASN A 17 19.78 3.79 5.84
C ASN A 17 18.41 4.00 6.52
N ARG A 18 17.72 5.05 6.07
CA ARG A 18 16.43 5.52 6.55
C ARG A 18 15.42 4.54 5.96
N LYS A 19 15.31 3.37 6.59
CA LYS A 19 14.46 2.24 6.18
C LYS A 19 13.08 2.76 5.80
N ARG A 20 12.84 2.91 4.49
CA ARG A 20 11.52 3.25 3.96
C ARG A 20 10.60 2.10 4.35
N ILE A 21 9.57 2.41 5.14
CA ILE A 21 8.59 1.44 5.60
C ILE A 21 7.79 1.02 4.37
N ASN A 22 7.75 -0.28 4.10
CA ASN A 22 7.09 -0.88 2.94
C ASN A 22 5.55 -0.91 3.11
N ARG A 23 4.97 0.26 3.44
CA ARG A 23 3.54 0.53 3.60
C ARG A 23 3.23 1.92 3.03
N ARG A 24 2.05 2.06 2.42
CA ARG A 24 1.56 3.34 1.88
C ARG A 24 1.35 4.34 3.03
N CYS A 25 1.68 5.62 2.80
CA CYS A 25 1.40 6.68 3.77
C CYS A 25 -0.11 6.87 3.96
N LYS A 26 -0.57 6.95 5.21
CA LYS A 26 -1.99 7.21 5.54
C LYS A 26 -2.47 8.62 5.13
N PHE A 27 -1.53 9.56 4.97
CA PHE A 27 -1.83 10.98 4.72
C PHE A 27 -1.67 11.38 3.25
N ILE A 28 -1.52 10.46 2.30
CA ILE A 28 -1.52 10.78 0.87
C ILE A 28 -2.95 11.16 0.42
N PRO A 29 -3.17 12.22 -0.39
CA PRO A 29 -2.18 13.09 -1.06
C PRO A 29 -1.59 14.22 -0.20
N ASP A 30 -2.21 14.59 0.92
CA ASP A 30 -1.89 15.78 1.72
C ASP A 30 -0.58 15.71 2.54
N CYS A 31 0.26 14.69 2.35
CA CYS A 31 1.46 14.47 3.16
C CYS A 31 2.61 15.39 2.73
N LYS A 32 2.75 16.52 3.42
CA LYS A 32 3.79 17.56 3.17
C LYS A 32 5.17 17.25 3.76
N ARG A 33 5.48 15.99 4.12
CA ARG A 33 6.81 15.62 4.66
C ARG A 33 7.68 15.02 3.55
N ASP A 34 8.70 15.75 3.12
CA ASP A 34 9.66 15.29 2.11
C ASP A 34 10.46 14.06 2.59
N ASP A 35 10.69 13.98 3.90
CA ASP A 35 11.48 12.93 4.54
C ASP A 35 10.63 11.75 5.10
N CYS A 36 9.36 11.67 4.67
CA CYS A 36 8.37 10.70 5.14
C CYS A 36 8.89 9.24 5.08
N ALA A 37 8.84 8.53 6.20
CA ALA A 37 9.27 7.14 6.26
C ALA A 37 8.38 6.17 5.47
N PHE A 38 7.15 6.56 5.11
CA PHE A 38 6.18 5.73 4.38
C PHE A 38 6.24 5.96 2.86
N THR A 39 5.70 5.01 2.10
CA THR A 39 5.69 5.08 0.63
C THR A 39 4.61 6.04 0.11
N HIS A 40 5.00 6.98 -0.75
CA HIS A 40 4.11 7.82 -1.55
C HIS A 40 4.05 7.27 -3.00
N PRO A 41 3.02 6.49 -3.38
CA PRO A 41 2.88 5.97 -4.73
C PRO A 41 2.64 7.08 -5.75
N SER A 42 3.61 7.30 -6.64
CA SER A 42 3.53 8.22 -7.78
C SER A 42 3.52 7.52 -9.15
N ARG A 43 3.70 6.20 -9.16
CA ARG A 43 3.77 5.38 -10.38
C ARG A 43 2.63 4.36 -10.42
N LYS A 44 2.06 4.14 -11.60
CA LYS A 44 1.14 3.04 -11.88
C LYS A 44 1.85 1.69 -11.74
N CYS A 45 1.13 0.67 -11.30
CA CYS A 45 1.66 -0.68 -11.24
C CYS A 45 1.87 -1.24 -12.66
N LYS A 46 3.00 -1.90 -12.89
CA LYS A 46 3.30 -2.55 -14.18
C LYS A 46 2.54 -3.87 -14.37
N ASP A 47 2.20 -4.53 -13.27
CA ASP A 47 1.56 -5.85 -13.29
C ASP A 47 0.02 -5.75 -13.36
N PHE A 48 -0.55 -4.53 -13.26
CA PHE A 48 -1.98 -4.28 -13.42
C PHE A 48 -2.43 -4.58 -14.86
N PRO A 49 -3.56 -5.28 -15.09
CA PRO A 49 -4.60 -5.66 -14.12
C PRO A 49 -4.33 -6.96 -13.33
N ASN A 50 -3.28 -7.71 -13.65
CA ASN A 50 -2.96 -9.03 -13.06
C ASN A 50 -2.13 -8.94 -11.75
N CYS A 51 -2.18 -7.81 -11.04
CA CYS A 51 -1.30 -7.55 -9.89
C CYS A 51 -1.74 -8.34 -8.64
N LYS A 52 -0.99 -9.41 -8.34
CA LYS A 52 -1.21 -10.31 -7.18
C LYS A 52 -1.23 -9.65 -5.80
N PHE A 53 -0.85 -8.37 -5.69
CA PHE A 53 -0.80 -7.64 -4.42
C PHE A 53 -2.10 -6.88 -4.10
N GLY A 54 -3.02 -6.71 -5.07
CA GLY A 54 -4.32 -6.05 -4.88
C GLY A 54 -4.21 -4.71 -4.11
N GLY A 55 -5.08 -4.52 -3.11
CA GLY A 55 -5.06 -3.33 -2.24
C GLY A 55 -3.83 -3.19 -1.32
N ALA A 56 -2.97 -4.20 -1.22
CA ALA A 56 -1.67 -4.10 -0.54
C ALA A 56 -0.54 -3.61 -1.49
N CYS A 57 -0.84 -3.37 -2.77
CA CYS A 57 0.12 -2.87 -3.74
C CYS A 57 0.63 -1.45 -3.39
N LEU A 58 1.95 -1.28 -3.46
CA LEU A 58 2.63 -0.01 -3.22
C LEU A 58 2.70 0.90 -4.46
N PHE A 59 2.03 0.51 -5.55
CA PHE A 59 1.88 1.28 -6.78
C PHE A 59 0.39 1.58 -7.02
N LEU A 60 0.11 2.57 -7.86
CA LEU A 60 -1.26 2.98 -8.18
C LEU A 60 -1.91 1.97 -9.14
N HIS A 61 -3.13 1.57 -8.85
CA HIS A 61 -4.02 0.89 -9.79
C HIS A 61 -5.04 1.87 -10.38
N ASP A 62 -5.98 1.40 -11.20
CA ASP A 62 -7.14 2.19 -11.62
C ASP A 62 -8.27 2.08 -10.60
N GLN A 63 -9.21 3.04 -10.61
CA GLN A 63 -10.30 3.08 -9.64
C GLN A 63 -11.27 1.92 -9.88
N CYS A 64 -11.74 1.28 -8.81
CA CYS A 64 -12.75 0.24 -8.93
C CYS A 64 -14.07 0.83 -9.50
N PRO A 65 -14.63 0.29 -10.59
CA PRO A 65 -15.92 0.77 -11.12
C PRO A 65 -17.08 0.52 -10.14
N ASN A 66 -16.90 -0.43 -9.21
CA ASN A 66 -17.85 -0.78 -8.15
C ASN A 66 -17.33 -0.36 -6.76
N ASP A 67 -16.56 0.74 -6.65
CA ASP A 67 -16.01 1.18 -5.36
C ASP A 67 -17.10 1.35 -4.29
N GLY A 68 -16.79 0.98 -3.04
CA GLY A 68 -17.75 0.86 -1.94
C GLY A 68 -18.72 -0.33 -2.01
N LYS A 69 -18.86 -1.02 -3.17
CA LYS A 69 -19.81 -2.15 -3.39
C LYS A 69 -19.18 -3.42 -4.00
N CYS A 70 -17.85 -3.52 -4.10
CA CYS A 70 -17.15 -4.27 -5.16
C CYS A 70 -17.83 -5.54 -5.77
N ASN A 71 -18.00 -6.70 -5.12
CA ASN A 71 -17.50 -7.14 -3.81
C ASN A 71 -16.28 -8.10 -3.87
N ASP A 72 -15.67 -8.30 -5.04
CA ASP A 72 -14.53 -9.19 -5.25
C ASP A 72 -13.39 -8.97 -4.22
N GLU A 73 -13.00 -10.03 -3.52
CA GLU A 73 -11.91 -10.04 -2.53
C GLU A 73 -10.52 -9.96 -3.16
N LYS A 74 -10.40 -10.40 -4.41
CA LYS A 74 -9.18 -10.35 -5.22
C LYS A 74 -9.16 -9.14 -6.15
N CYS A 75 -10.10 -8.21 -5.98
CA CYS A 75 -10.22 -7.04 -6.83
C CYS A 75 -8.91 -6.25 -6.80
N THR A 76 -8.27 -6.20 -7.97
CA THR A 76 -6.97 -5.56 -8.08
C THR A 76 -7.10 -4.04 -8.07
N ASN A 77 -8.28 -3.49 -8.40
CA ASN A 77 -8.50 -2.05 -8.49
C ASN A 77 -8.35 -1.31 -7.15
N GLU A 78 -8.04 -0.02 -7.24
CA GLU A 78 -7.93 0.89 -6.10
C GLU A 78 -9.32 1.20 -5.54
N HIS A 79 -9.47 1.12 -4.22
CA HIS A 79 -10.70 1.42 -3.50
C HIS A 79 -10.46 2.60 -2.56
N GLN A 80 -11.24 3.67 -2.70
CA GLN A 80 -11.20 4.83 -1.81
C GLN A 80 -12.36 4.79 -0.81
N ILE A 81 -13.49 4.21 -1.20
CA ILE A 81 -14.66 4.06 -0.34
C ILE A 81 -14.56 2.75 0.44
N ALA A 82 -14.50 2.85 1.76
CA ALA A 82 -14.61 1.68 2.62
C ALA A 82 -15.93 0.94 2.34
N ARG A 83 -15.84 -0.31 1.91
CA ARG A 83 -17.01 -1.17 1.71
C ARG A 83 -17.78 -1.29 3.02
N ASN A 84 -19.11 -1.19 2.96
CA ASN A 84 -19.97 -1.31 4.12
C ASN A 84 -20.11 -2.80 4.53
N ILE A 85 -19.03 -3.37 5.03
CA ILE A 85 -19.02 -4.70 5.63
C ILE A 85 -19.65 -4.57 7.02
N PHE A 86 -20.82 -5.17 7.19
CA PHE A 86 -21.38 -5.40 8.50
C PHE A 86 -20.41 -6.31 9.26
N LYS A 87 -19.90 -5.84 10.40
CA LYS A 87 -19.00 -6.62 11.28
C LYS A 87 -19.72 -7.76 12.02
N GLU A 88 -20.90 -8.12 11.54
CA GLU A 88 -21.73 -9.20 12.01
C GLU A 88 -21.45 -10.45 11.17
N TRP A 89 -21.46 -11.61 11.82
CA TRP A 89 -21.31 -12.89 11.14
C TRP A 89 -22.52 -13.15 10.23
N CYS A 90 -22.26 -13.65 9.03
CA CYS A 90 -23.32 -14.07 8.13
C CYS A 90 -24.08 -15.25 8.76
N VAL A 91 -25.41 -15.16 8.85
CA VAL A 91 -26.26 -16.24 9.37
C VAL A 91 -26.15 -17.55 8.58
N ARG A 92 -25.67 -17.49 7.33
CA ARG A 92 -25.37 -18.67 6.50
C ARG A 92 -23.94 -19.20 6.68
N GLY A 93 -23.07 -18.48 7.41
CA GLY A 93 -21.66 -18.82 7.60
C GLY A 93 -20.96 -19.19 6.29
N SER A 94 -20.10 -20.20 6.32
CA SER A 94 -19.40 -20.74 5.15
C SER A 94 -20.32 -21.34 4.07
N TYR A 95 -21.62 -21.46 4.30
CA TYR A 95 -22.62 -21.89 3.31
C TYR A 95 -23.24 -20.70 2.54
N CYS A 96 -22.77 -19.47 2.76
CA CYS A 96 -23.26 -18.30 2.05
C CYS A 96 -22.87 -18.32 0.56
N LYS A 97 -23.85 -18.58 -0.32
CA LYS A 97 -23.66 -18.55 -1.79
C LYS A 97 -23.81 -17.16 -2.42
N SER A 98 -23.97 -16.11 -1.61
CA SER A 98 -24.16 -14.76 -2.15
C SER A 98 -22.82 -14.12 -2.46
N GLU A 99 -22.49 -14.03 -3.75
CA GLU A 99 -21.26 -13.41 -4.32
C GLU A 99 -20.93 -12.02 -3.75
N ASN A 100 -21.95 -11.32 -3.28
CA ASN A 100 -21.90 -9.93 -2.81
C ASN A 100 -22.35 -9.80 -1.33
N CYS A 101 -22.14 -10.83 -0.50
CA CYS A 101 -22.60 -10.80 0.90
C CYS A 101 -21.79 -9.80 1.74
N PRO A 102 -22.44 -8.80 2.39
CA PRO A 102 -21.75 -7.76 3.16
C PRO A 102 -21.39 -8.17 4.60
N HIS A 103 -21.48 -9.45 4.97
CA HIS A 103 -21.24 -9.94 6.33
C HIS A 103 -19.92 -10.72 6.43
N LEU A 104 -19.44 -10.93 7.66
CA LEU A 104 -18.25 -11.73 7.92
C LEU A 104 -18.52 -13.24 7.73
N HIS A 105 -17.55 -13.96 7.17
CA HIS A 105 -17.55 -15.42 7.04
C HIS A 105 -16.32 -16.01 7.72
N PRO A 106 -16.37 -17.25 8.24
CA PRO A 106 -15.17 -17.97 8.69
C PRO A 106 -14.25 -18.27 7.50
N PHE A 107 -12.94 -18.29 7.76
CA PHE A 107 -11.91 -18.78 6.83
C PHE A 107 -12.04 -20.30 6.61
#